data_AF-A0A961I9R6-F1
#
_entry.id   AF-A0A961I9R6-F1
#
_cell.length_a   1.000
_cell.length_b   1.000
_cell.length_c   1.000
_cell.angle_alpha   90.00
_cell.angle_beta   90.00
_cell.angle_gamma   90.00
#
_symmetry.space_group_name_H-M   'P 1'
#
loop_
_entity.id
_entity.type
_entity.pdbx_description
1 polymer ?
#
loop_
_entity_poly.entity_id
_entity_poly.type
_entity_poly.pdbx_seq_one_letter_code
_entity_poly.pdbx_strand_id
1 'polypeptide(L)'
;MNTAHPTDHPATGASNAPDAVDADEVRAFLQGFSLDQVTEATLDAWMLFIRTGLNSEYYGRIRARQPSALAAQLTLLHLFIASFESGEQSRLLEDPEYYLRYVRGWMRELVPPKSNNAEYRERARCVYFRAMRILLGRSNPQGRASRPWQNDAHAFIRALTRMSTSEETCLTAWQLYRKVKNSTPAPARMQSAAG
;
A
#
# COMPACT_ATOMS: atom_id res chain seq x y z
N MET A 1 15.96 62.65 -12.10
CA MET A 1 14.66 62.58 -11.39
C MET A 1 14.00 61.28 -11.78
N ASN A 2 13.78 60.43 -10.79
CA ASN A 2 13.14 59.11 -10.86
C ASN A 2 11.66 59.22 -11.18
N THR A 3 11.15 58.32 -12.04
CA THR A 3 9.92 57.53 -11.80
C THR A 3 9.86 56.37 -12.79
N ALA A 4 10.48 55.24 -12.42
CA ALA A 4 10.19 53.95 -13.02
C ALA A 4 8.89 53.42 -12.38
N HIS A 5 7.84 53.21 -13.18
CA HIS A 5 6.64 52.47 -12.79
C HIS A 5 6.87 50.98 -13.08
N PRO A 6 6.74 50.09 -12.09
CA PRO A 6 6.78 48.65 -12.33
C PRO A 6 5.41 48.16 -12.82
N THR A 7 5.46 47.35 -13.87
CA THR A 7 4.39 46.51 -14.40
C THR A 7 3.97 45.43 -13.39
N ASP A 8 2.73 45.50 -12.93
CA ASP A 8 2.07 44.40 -12.20
C ASP A 8 1.64 43.31 -13.19
N HIS A 9 2.42 42.24 -13.27
CA HIS A 9 1.95 40.95 -13.76
C HIS A 9 1.43 40.15 -12.56
N PRO A 10 0.13 39.78 -12.49
CA PRO A 10 -0.31 38.82 -11.49
C PRO A 10 0.28 37.44 -11.83
N ALA A 11 1.13 36.95 -10.93
CA ALA A 11 1.65 35.60 -10.94
C ALA A 11 0.48 34.60 -10.84
N THR A 12 0.15 33.94 -11.96
CA THR A 12 -0.66 32.72 -11.96
C THR A 12 0.17 31.59 -11.33
N GLY A 13 0.15 31.54 -10.00
CA GLY A 13 0.54 30.37 -9.24
C GLY A 13 -0.52 29.28 -9.44
N ALA A 14 -0.39 28.52 -10.53
CA ALA A 14 -1.08 27.25 -10.68
C ALA A 14 -0.42 26.24 -9.73
N SER A 15 -0.84 26.30 -8.47
CA SER A 15 -0.62 25.23 -7.51
C SER A 15 -1.48 24.04 -7.95
N ASN A 16 -0.93 23.15 -8.78
CA ASN A 16 -1.50 21.83 -9.04
C ASN A 16 -1.36 20.97 -7.77
N ALA A 17 -2.12 21.30 -6.72
CA ALA A 17 -2.46 20.35 -5.68
C ALA A 17 -3.58 19.46 -6.27
N PRO A 18 -3.50 18.12 -6.15
CA PRO A 18 -4.61 17.27 -6.55
C PRO A 18 -5.87 17.74 -5.81
N ASP A 19 -6.93 17.99 -6.57
CA ASP A 19 -8.22 18.44 -6.06
C ASP A 19 -8.60 17.58 -4.85
N ALA A 20 -8.77 18.24 -3.71
CA ALA A 20 -9.16 17.55 -2.50
C ALA A 20 -10.54 16.93 -2.74
N VAL A 21 -10.57 15.61 -2.88
CA VAL A 21 -11.81 14.84 -3.01
C VAL A 21 -12.77 15.27 -1.90
N ASP A 22 -13.93 15.80 -2.29
CA ASP A 22 -14.93 16.31 -1.36
C ASP A 22 -15.53 15.14 -0.56
N ALA A 23 -15.41 15.21 0.76
CA ALA A 23 -15.91 14.19 1.66
C ALA A 23 -17.44 14.03 1.59
N ASP A 24 -18.16 15.08 1.21
CA ASP A 24 -19.62 15.02 1.04
C ASP A 24 -20.01 14.38 -0.30
N GLU A 25 -19.19 14.55 -1.35
CA GLU A 25 -19.35 13.86 -2.63
C GLU A 25 -19.08 12.36 -2.49
N VAL A 26 -18.03 11.98 -1.76
CA VAL A 26 -17.75 10.57 -1.42
C VAL A 26 -18.85 9.99 -0.53
N ARG A 27 -19.41 10.77 0.40
CA ARG A 27 -20.52 10.33 1.25
C ARG A 27 -21.80 10.11 0.43
N ALA A 28 -22.14 11.03 -0.47
CA ALA A 28 -23.29 10.91 -1.37
C ALA A 28 -23.14 9.70 -2.32
N PHE A 29 -21.93 9.48 -2.85
CA PHE A 29 -21.61 8.31 -3.66
C PHE A 29 -21.81 7.00 -2.87
N LEU A 30 -21.32 6.94 -1.62
CA LEU A 30 -21.42 5.74 -0.78
C LEU A 30 -22.81 5.52 -0.17
N GLN A 31 -23.68 6.53 -0.11
CA GLN A 31 -25.08 6.39 0.34
C GLN A 31 -25.92 5.51 -0.60
N GLY A 32 -25.51 5.34 -1.86
CA GLY A 32 -26.16 4.45 -2.82
C GLY A 32 -25.80 2.96 -2.68
N PHE A 33 -24.82 2.62 -1.84
CA PHE A 33 -24.32 1.25 -1.70
C PHE A 33 -24.64 0.65 -0.33
N SER A 34 -25.10 -0.60 -0.33
CA SER A 34 -25.24 -1.36 0.90
C SER A 34 -23.85 -1.67 1.49
N LEU A 35 -23.79 -1.85 2.82
CA LEU A 35 -22.54 -2.23 3.50
C LEU A 35 -21.93 -3.51 2.90
N ASP A 36 -22.78 -4.44 2.46
CA ASP A 36 -22.35 -5.69 1.86
C ASP A 36 -21.76 -5.49 0.46
N GLN A 37 -22.33 -4.60 -0.38
CA GLN A 37 -21.75 -4.24 -1.69
C GLN A 37 -20.36 -3.61 -1.55
N VAL A 38 -20.19 -2.69 -0.60
CA VAL A 38 -18.88 -2.06 -0.34
C VAL A 38 -17.89 -3.10 0.20
N THR A 39 -18.35 -4.03 1.03
CA THR A 39 -17.52 -5.13 1.54
C THR A 39 -17.08 -6.07 0.41
N GLU A 40 -17.96 -6.44 -0.51
CA GLU A 40 -17.65 -7.29 -1.67
C GLU A 40 -16.65 -6.63 -2.62
N ALA A 41 -16.87 -5.37 -2.99
CA ALA A 41 -15.93 -4.62 -3.83
C ALA A 41 -14.54 -4.50 -3.16
N THR A 42 -14.52 -4.28 -1.84
CA THR A 42 -13.29 -4.26 -1.04
C THR A 42 -12.59 -5.62 -1.06
N LEU A 43 -13.34 -6.71 -0.88
CA LEU A 43 -12.81 -8.08 -0.95
C LEU A 43 -12.18 -8.39 -2.31
N ASP A 44 -12.84 -8.00 -3.40
CA ASP A 44 -12.34 -8.23 -4.76
C ASP A 44 -11.05 -7.44 -5.04
N ALA A 45 -11.00 -6.18 -4.63
CA ALA A 45 -9.80 -5.35 -4.74
C ALA A 45 -8.62 -5.95 -3.96
N TRP A 46 -8.85 -6.38 -2.72
CA TRP A 46 -7.80 -7.02 -1.91
C TRP A 46 -7.36 -8.36 -2.50
N MET A 47 -8.28 -9.18 -2.99
CA MET A 47 -7.94 -10.45 -3.63
C MET A 47 -7.14 -10.25 -4.92
N LEU A 48 -7.46 -9.23 -5.71
CA LEU A 48 -6.67 -8.85 -6.88
C LEU A 48 -5.26 -8.45 -6.46
N PHE A 49 -5.13 -7.59 -5.45
CA PHE A 49 -3.83 -7.16 -4.94
C PHE A 49 -2.98 -8.33 -4.41
N ILE A 50 -3.59 -9.25 -3.65
CA ILE A 50 -2.92 -10.47 -3.16
C ILE A 50 -2.47 -11.35 -4.33
N ARG A 51 -3.31 -11.54 -5.35
CA ARG A 51 -2.94 -12.31 -6.55
C ARG A 51 -1.77 -11.67 -7.29
N THR A 52 -1.78 -10.35 -7.44
CA THR A 52 -0.65 -9.60 -8.04
C THR A 52 0.63 -9.83 -7.24
N GLY A 53 0.56 -9.78 -5.89
CA GLY A 53 1.70 -10.09 -5.03
C GLY A 53 2.21 -11.52 -5.20
N LEU A 54 1.32 -12.50 -5.14
CA LEU A 54 1.66 -13.93 -5.30
C LEU A 54 2.30 -14.24 -6.66
N ASN A 55 1.82 -13.57 -7.72
CA ASN A 55 2.32 -13.77 -9.08
C ASN A 55 3.56 -12.92 -9.40
N SER A 56 4.04 -12.08 -8.47
CA SER A 56 5.20 -11.24 -8.72
C SER A 56 6.52 -12.03 -8.69
N GLU A 57 7.43 -11.71 -9.61
CA GLU A 57 8.79 -12.28 -9.59
C GLU A 57 9.54 -11.95 -8.29
N TYR A 58 9.25 -10.79 -7.71
CA TYR A 58 9.80 -10.41 -6.41
C TYR A 58 9.39 -11.40 -5.33
N TYR A 59 8.10 -11.74 -5.22
CA TYR A 59 7.63 -12.73 -4.26
C TYR A 59 8.29 -14.09 -4.48
N GLY A 60 8.33 -14.59 -5.71
CA GLY A 60 8.97 -15.88 -6.02
C GLY A 60 10.43 -15.95 -5.55
N ARG A 61 11.23 -14.91 -5.82
CA ARG A 61 12.63 -14.83 -5.39
C ARG A 61 12.80 -14.79 -3.87
N ILE A 62 11.97 -14.01 -3.18
CA ILE A 62 12.06 -13.86 -1.73
C ILE A 62 11.55 -15.11 -1.03
N ARG A 63 10.44 -15.69 -1.52
CA ARG A 63 9.81 -16.89 -0.97
C ARG A 63 10.71 -18.12 -1.03
N ALA A 64 11.59 -18.20 -2.03
CA ALA A 64 12.60 -19.26 -2.14
C ALA A 64 13.64 -19.22 -0.99
N ARG A 65 13.81 -18.06 -0.32
CA ARG A 65 14.83 -17.83 0.71
C ARG A 65 14.26 -17.52 2.09
N GLN A 66 12.98 -17.16 2.16
CA GLN A 66 12.33 -16.66 3.37
C GLN A 66 10.99 -17.36 3.61
N PRO A 67 10.55 -17.48 4.88
CA PRO A 67 9.21 -17.98 5.22
C PRO A 67 8.09 -17.16 4.55
N SER A 68 6.95 -17.79 4.26
CA SER A 68 5.80 -17.15 3.59
C SER A 68 5.39 -15.82 4.23
N ALA A 69 5.40 -15.74 5.57
CA ALA A 69 5.03 -14.53 6.31
C ALA A 69 5.95 -13.35 5.97
N LEU A 70 7.27 -13.57 6.02
CA LEU A 70 8.24 -12.52 5.71
C LEU A 70 8.25 -12.19 4.22
N ALA A 71 8.17 -13.20 3.35
CA ALA A 71 8.11 -12.99 1.90
C ALA A 71 6.88 -12.16 1.49
N ALA A 72 5.71 -12.42 2.07
CA ALA A 72 4.51 -11.65 1.84
C ALA A 72 4.68 -10.20 2.32
N GLN A 73 5.16 -9.99 3.55
CA GLN A 73 5.41 -8.66 4.11
C GLN A 73 6.37 -7.83 3.24
N LEU A 74 7.49 -8.43 2.82
CA LEU A 74 8.47 -7.75 1.97
C LEU A 74 7.91 -7.46 0.57
N THR A 75 7.05 -8.33 0.04
CA THR A 75 6.41 -8.12 -1.27
C THR A 75 5.37 -7.01 -1.22
N LEU A 76 4.57 -6.95 -0.17
CA LEU A 76 3.62 -5.86 0.04
C LEU A 76 4.33 -4.51 0.06
N LEU A 77 5.45 -4.43 0.79
CA LEU A 77 6.25 -3.22 0.82
C LEU A 77 6.94 -2.94 -0.53
N HIS A 78 7.39 -3.97 -1.24
CA HIS A 78 7.93 -3.81 -2.60
C HIS A 78 6.92 -3.17 -3.54
N LEU A 79 5.70 -3.72 -3.58
CA LEU A 79 4.61 -3.22 -4.43
C LEU A 79 4.19 -1.80 -4.03
N PHE A 80 4.13 -1.52 -2.73
CA PHE A 80 3.85 -0.18 -2.23
C PHE A 80 4.90 0.83 -2.70
N ILE A 81 6.19 0.53 -2.57
CA ILE A 81 7.24 1.45 -3.01
C ILE A 81 7.25 1.56 -4.54
N ALA A 82 6.99 0.48 -5.27
CA ALA A 82 6.98 0.46 -6.73
C ALA A 82 5.85 1.30 -7.36
N SER A 83 4.82 1.69 -6.60
CA SER A 83 3.77 2.59 -7.10
C SER A 83 4.18 4.06 -7.15
N PHE A 84 5.34 4.42 -6.57
CA PHE A 84 5.85 5.79 -6.57
C PHE A 84 6.83 6.03 -7.71
N GLU A 85 7.04 7.30 -8.07
CA GLU A 85 8.05 7.67 -9.07
C GLU A 85 9.47 7.35 -8.60
N SER A 86 10.38 7.11 -9.54
CA SER A 86 11.76 6.70 -9.23
C SER A 86 12.50 7.61 -8.24
N GLY A 87 12.29 8.94 -8.31
CA GLY A 87 12.86 9.89 -7.36
C GLY A 87 12.29 9.77 -5.95
N GLU A 88 10.99 9.50 -5.83
CA GLU A 88 10.32 9.28 -4.55
C GLU A 88 10.69 7.93 -3.93
N GLN A 89 10.88 6.90 -4.76
CA GLN A 89 11.29 5.58 -4.29
C GLN A 89 12.60 5.62 -3.48
N SER A 90 13.61 6.35 -3.97
CA SER A 90 14.89 6.49 -3.26
C SER A 90 14.68 7.16 -1.90
N ARG A 91 13.89 8.23 -1.86
CA ARG A 91 13.60 8.94 -0.62
C ARG A 91 12.81 8.09 0.37
N LEU A 92 11.81 7.33 -0.10
CA LEU A 92 11.08 6.36 0.71
C LEU A 92 11.98 5.27 1.28
N LEU A 93 13.11 4.96 0.64
CA LEU A 93 14.06 3.97 1.10
C LEU A 93 15.14 4.54 2.02
N GLU A 94 15.42 5.83 1.98
CA GLU A 94 16.52 6.42 2.72
C GLU A 94 16.03 7.11 4.00
N ASP A 95 14.86 7.75 3.94
CA ASP A 95 14.29 8.54 5.02
C ASP A 95 13.12 7.79 5.70
N PRO A 96 13.32 7.24 6.92
CA PRO A 96 12.26 6.52 7.63
C PRO A 96 11.09 7.42 8.00
N GLU A 97 11.31 8.70 8.26
CA GLU A 97 10.24 9.63 8.65
C GLU A 97 9.39 10.03 7.44
N TYR A 98 10.02 10.12 6.27
CA TYR A 98 9.30 10.28 5.00
C TYR A 98 8.44 9.05 4.70
N TYR A 99 8.98 7.84 4.83
CA TYR A 99 8.19 6.60 4.71
C TYR A 99 7.03 6.54 5.71
N LEU A 100 7.30 6.84 6.99
CA LEU A 100 6.27 6.82 8.02
C LEU A 100 5.17 7.85 7.79
N ARG A 101 5.45 8.98 7.14
CA ARG A 101 4.39 9.92 6.74
C ARG A 101 3.38 9.28 5.79
N TYR A 102 3.83 8.53 4.78
CA TYR A 102 2.92 7.81 3.89
C TYR A 102 2.23 6.63 4.57
N VAL A 103 2.92 5.87 5.43
CA VAL A 103 2.30 4.78 6.20
C VAL A 103 1.22 5.32 7.12
N ARG A 104 1.51 6.40 7.85
CA ARG A 104 0.52 7.10 8.68
C ARG A 104 -0.62 7.64 7.83
N GLY A 105 -0.34 8.09 6.61
CA GLY A 105 -1.35 8.43 5.61
C GLY A 105 -2.22 7.23 5.31
N TRP A 106 -1.65 6.12 4.83
CA TRP A 106 -2.36 4.88 4.51
C TRP A 106 -3.15 4.30 5.68
N MET A 107 -2.59 4.22 6.89
CA MET A 107 -3.31 3.80 8.10
C MET A 107 -4.45 4.77 8.46
N ARG A 108 -4.27 6.06 8.15
CA ARG A 108 -5.30 7.10 8.25
C ARG A 108 -6.21 7.20 7.04
N GLU A 109 -5.96 6.52 5.91
CA GLU A 109 -6.67 6.53 4.60
C GLU A 109 -7.45 5.22 4.39
N LEU A 110 -7.08 4.13 5.08
CA LEU A 110 -7.99 3.06 5.52
C LEU A 110 -9.16 3.62 6.37
N VAL A 111 -9.11 4.92 6.63
CA VAL A 111 -10.12 5.85 7.07
C VAL A 111 -10.19 6.94 5.98
N PRO A 112 -11.24 7.12 5.17
CA PRO A 112 -11.09 7.90 3.94
C PRO A 112 -10.85 9.40 4.21
N PRO A 113 -10.30 10.15 3.23
CA PRO A 113 -9.70 11.46 3.46
C PRO A 113 -10.70 12.48 3.98
N LYS A 114 -10.21 13.32 4.90
CA LYS A 114 -10.75 14.64 5.30
C LYS A 114 -12.21 14.73 5.78
N SER A 115 -12.90 13.62 6.03
CA SER A 115 -14.11 13.66 6.84
C SER A 115 -13.74 13.79 8.33
N ASN A 116 -13.98 14.95 8.93
CA ASN A 116 -13.96 15.08 10.40
C ASN A 116 -15.06 14.24 11.09
N ASN A 117 -15.96 13.63 10.31
CA ASN A 117 -17.03 12.78 10.81
C ASN A 117 -16.48 11.44 11.31
N ALA A 118 -16.47 11.28 12.64
CA ALA A 118 -16.00 10.08 13.33
C ALA A 118 -16.79 8.82 12.96
N GLU A 119 -18.08 8.92 12.68
CA GLU A 119 -18.95 7.78 12.34
C GLU A 119 -18.56 7.16 11.00
N TYR A 120 -18.21 8.00 10.03
CA TYR A 120 -17.74 7.54 8.72
C TYR A 120 -16.41 6.80 8.81
N ARG A 121 -15.48 7.30 9.64
CA ARG A 121 -14.19 6.64 9.92
C ARG A 121 -14.39 5.28 10.55
N GLU A 122 -15.31 5.19 11.50
CA GLU A 122 -15.66 3.93 12.16
C GLU A 122 -16.28 2.94 11.16
N ARG A 123 -17.22 3.40 10.33
CA ARG A 123 -17.85 2.56 9.30
C ARG A 123 -16.84 2.01 8.27
N ALA A 124 -15.90 2.83 7.80
CA ALA A 124 -14.87 2.38 6.86
C ALA A 124 -13.93 1.33 7.48
N ARG A 125 -13.52 1.53 8.75
CA ARG A 125 -12.76 0.52 9.51
C ARG A 125 -13.55 -0.76 9.70
N CYS A 126 -14.84 -0.67 10.02
CA CYS A 126 -15.70 -1.84 10.13
C CYS A 126 -15.76 -2.64 8.82
N VAL A 127 -15.92 -1.96 7.66
CA VAL A 127 -15.89 -2.62 6.34
C VAL A 127 -14.55 -3.33 6.13
N TYR A 128 -13.44 -2.63 6.36
CA TYR A 128 -12.10 -3.17 6.19
C TYR A 128 -11.86 -4.42 7.05
N PHE A 129 -12.12 -4.33 8.36
CA PHE A 129 -11.92 -5.46 9.27
C PHE A 129 -12.91 -6.59 9.03
N ARG A 130 -14.15 -6.30 8.59
CA ARG A 130 -15.11 -7.32 8.17
C ARG A 130 -14.61 -8.07 6.93
N ALA A 131 -14.12 -7.36 5.92
CA ALA A 131 -13.52 -7.96 4.74
C ALA A 131 -12.30 -8.83 5.10
N MET A 132 -11.38 -8.32 5.92
CA MET A 132 -10.22 -9.10 6.38
C MET A 132 -10.63 -10.34 7.18
N ARG A 133 -11.64 -10.24 8.05
CA ARG A 133 -12.15 -11.40 8.81
C ARG A 133 -12.76 -12.45 7.88
N ILE A 134 -13.51 -12.04 6.84
CA ILE A 134 -14.05 -12.95 5.82
C ILE A 134 -12.91 -13.63 5.07
N LEU A 135 -11.88 -12.90 4.65
CA LEU A 135 -10.71 -13.49 3.97
C LEU A 135 -9.95 -14.47 4.85
N LEU A 136 -9.69 -14.11 6.11
CA LEU A 136 -9.05 -15.00 7.10
C LEU A 136 -9.90 -16.25 7.38
N GLY A 137 -11.23 -16.10 7.48
CA GLY A 137 -12.17 -17.20 7.69
C GLY A 137 -12.28 -18.15 6.49
N ARG A 138 -12.33 -17.60 5.26
CA ARG A 138 -12.29 -18.38 4.01
C ARG A 138 -10.97 -19.12 3.81
N SER A 139 -9.90 -18.62 4.43
CA SER A 139 -8.54 -19.20 4.35
C SER A 139 -8.21 -20.15 5.52
N ASN A 140 -9.13 -20.37 6.47
CA ASN A 140 -8.85 -21.17 7.66
C ASN A 140 -8.84 -22.68 7.31
N PRO A 141 -7.69 -23.38 7.46
CA PRO A 141 -7.47 -24.71 6.87
C PRO A 141 -8.02 -25.89 7.71
N GLN A 142 -8.99 -25.66 8.59
CA GLN A 142 -9.44 -26.65 9.59
C GLN A 142 -10.21 -27.88 9.03
N GLY A 143 -10.02 -28.31 7.79
CA GLY A 143 -10.65 -29.57 7.36
C GLY A 143 -10.38 -30.10 5.96
N ARG A 144 -9.61 -29.42 5.10
CA ARG A 144 -9.24 -29.96 3.79
C ARG A 144 -7.79 -29.59 3.50
N ALA A 145 -7.04 -30.51 2.91
CA ALA A 145 -5.63 -30.33 2.52
C ALA A 145 -5.43 -28.95 1.90
N SER A 146 -4.89 -28.02 2.70
CA SER A 146 -4.71 -26.62 2.31
C SER A 146 -3.73 -26.60 1.15
N ARG A 147 -4.18 -26.17 -0.03
CA ARG A 147 -3.28 -26.06 -1.18
C ARG A 147 -2.19 -25.05 -0.81
N PRO A 148 -0.92 -25.24 -1.20
CA PRO A 148 0.18 -24.33 -0.83
C PRO A 148 -0.12 -22.85 -1.07
N TRP A 149 -0.83 -22.53 -2.16
CA TRP A 149 -1.25 -21.16 -2.48
C TRP A 149 -2.19 -20.53 -1.43
N GLN A 150 -2.99 -21.32 -0.72
CA GLN A 150 -3.88 -20.85 0.34
C GLN A 150 -3.08 -20.40 1.57
N ASN A 151 -1.99 -21.11 1.87
CA ASN A 151 -1.09 -20.73 2.96
C ASN A 151 -0.35 -19.42 2.64
N ASP A 152 0.05 -19.23 1.38
CA ASP A 152 0.72 -18.01 0.95
C ASP A 152 -0.25 -16.82 0.87
N ALA A 153 -1.46 -17.00 0.31
CA ALA A 153 -2.51 -15.97 0.34
C ALA A 153 -2.84 -15.55 1.78
N HIS A 154 -2.92 -16.51 2.70
CA HIS A 154 -3.14 -16.24 4.12
C HIS A 154 -1.99 -15.45 4.76
N ALA A 155 -0.74 -15.69 4.33
CA ALA A 155 0.40 -14.89 4.78
C ALA A 155 0.29 -13.43 4.33
N PHE A 156 -0.16 -13.17 3.10
CA PHE A 156 -0.45 -11.81 2.61
C PHE A 156 -1.55 -11.13 3.41
N ILE A 157 -2.69 -11.79 3.64
CA ILE A 157 -3.81 -11.22 4.40
C ILE A 157 -3.37 -10.85 5.83
N ARG A 158 -2.60 -11.72 6.48
CA ARG A 158 -2.05 -11.46 7.82
C ARG A 158 -1.07 -10.30 7.82
N ALA A 159 -0.17 -10.23 6.83
CA ALA A 159 0.79 -9.15 6.73
C ALA A 159 0.10 -7.79 6.49
N LEU A 160 -0.87 -7.74 5.57
CA LEU A 160 -1.72 -6.57 5.34
C LEU A 160 -2.42 -6.10 6.61
N THR A 161 -3.09 -7.02 7.31
CA THR A 161 -3.81 -6.72 8.55
C THR A 161 -2.85 -6.13 9.58
N ARG A 162 -1.68 -6.76 9.81
CA ARG A 162 -0.69 -6.29 10.80
C ARG A 162 -0.11 -4.92 10.46
N MET A 163 0.26 -4.71 9.19
CA MET A 163 0.80 -3.42 8.72
C MET A 163 -0.26 -2.31 8.82
N SER A 164 -1.54 -2.66 8.67
CA SER A 164 -2.64 -1.70 8.81
C SER A 164 -2.91 -1.27 10.25
N THR A 165 -2.38 -2.00 11.24
CA THR A 165 -2.69 -1.80 12.67
C THR A 165 -1.50 -1.31 13.50
N SER A 166 -0.29 -1.26 12.94
CA SER A 166 0.92 -0.97 13.72
C SER A 166 2.00 -0.27 12.89
N GLU A 167 2.31 0.98 13.24
CA GLU A 167 3.43 1.73 12.66
C GLU A 167 4.77 1.03 12.91
N GLU A 168 4.95 0.44 14.09
CA GLU A 168 6.15 -0.33 14.45
C GLU A 168 6.34 -1.54 13.52
N THR A 169 5.25 -2.24 13.19
CA THR A 169 5.29 -3.34 12.22
C THR A 169 5.71 -2.85 10.84
N CYS A 170 5.21 -1.69 10.41
CA CYS A 170 5.59 -1.07 9.15
C CYS A 170 7.05 -0.62 9.12
N LEU A 171 7.57 -0.06 10.22
CA LEU A 171 8.96 0.35 10.34
C LEU A 171 9.91 -0.87 10.33
N THR A 172 9.54 -1.93 11.06
CA THR A 172 10.29 -3.19 11.07
C THR A 172 10.33 -3.82 9.67
N ALA A 173 9.20 -3.85 8.97
CA ALA A 173 9.12 -4.32 7.58
C ALA A 173 10.07 -3.53 6.67
N TRP A 174 10.09 -2.21 6.84
CA TRP A 174 10.92 -1.30 6.06
C TRP A 174 12.41 -1.52 6.28
N GLN A 175 12.84 -1.66 7.53
CA GLN A 175 14.23 -1.95 7.85
C GLN A 175 14.68 -3.29 7.25
N LEU A 176 13.83 -4.32 7.32
CA LEU A 176 14.10 -5.63 6.73
C LEU A 176 14.18 -5.55 5.21
N TYR A 177 13.26 -4.84 4.58
CA TYR A 177 13.23 -4.66 3.14
C TYR A 177 14.49 -3.97 2.61
N ARG A 178 14.94 -2.90 3.26
CA ARG A 178 16.19 -2.24 2.90
C ARG A 178 17.40 -3.17 2.98
N LYS A 179 17.49 -3.95 4.05
CA LYS A 179 18.57 -4.94 4.20
C LYS A 179 18.55 -5.92 3.04
N VAL A 180 17.39 -6.51 2.74
CA VAL A 180 17.25 -7.50 1.65
C VAL A 180 17.54 -6.88 0.27
N LYS A 181 17.07 -5.65 0.01
CA LYS A 181 17.34 -4.94 -1.24
C LYS A 181 18.83 -4.67 -1.42
N ASN A 182 19.52 -4.26 -0.36
CA ASN A 182 20.96 -3.95 -0.40
C ASN A 182 21.84 -5.22 -0.41
N SER A 183 21.34 -6.34 0.10
CA SER A 183 22.03 -7.64 0.07
C SER A 183 21.81 -8.44 -1.22
N THR A 184 20.94 -7.97 -2.12
CA THR A 184 20.72 -8.62 -3.41
C THR A 184 21.72 -8.06 -4.42
N PRO A 185 22.72 -8.84 -4.88
CA PRO A 185 23.67 -8.35 -5.88
C PRO A 185 22.91 -7.98 -7.16
N ALA A 186 23.32 -6.87 -7.78
CA ALA A 186 22.79 -6.47 -9.09
C ALA A 186 22.94 -7.66 -10.07
N PRO A 187 21.97 -7.90 -10.96
CA PRO A 187 22.11 -8.95 -11.97
C PRO A 187 23.42 -8.70 -12.70
N ALA A 188 24.30 -9.70 -12.69
CA ALA A 188 25.57 -9.65 -13.41
C ALA A 188 25.25 -9.22 -14.84
N ARG A 189 25.71 -8.03 -15.23
CA ARG A 189 25.62 -7.60 -16.63
C ARG A 189 26.22 -8.74 -17.43
N MET A 190 25.42 -9.41 -18.26
CA MET A 190 25.93 -10.27 -19.31
C MET A 190 26.85 -9.37 -20.14
N GLN A 191 28.15 -9.50 -19.91
CA GLN A 191 29.14 -9.00 -20.84
C GLN A 191 28.89 -9.83 -22.09
N SER A 192 28.18 -9.27 -23.04
CA SER A 192 28.18 -9.76 -24.40
C SER A 192 29.62 -9.65 -24.86
N ALA A 193 30.31 -10.78 -24.86
CA ALA A 193 31.54 -10.96 -25.62
C ALA A 193 31.18 -10.73 -27.09
N ALA A 194 31.34 -9.49 -27.55
CA ALA A 194 31.55 -9.21 -28.95
C ALA A 194 33.03 -9.51 -29.20
N GLY A 195 33.27 -10.74 -29.68
CA GLY A 195 34.47 -11.06 -30.45
C GLY A 195 34.37 -10.53 -31.87
#